data_AF-A0A0L6WWL1-F1
#
_entry.id   AF-A0A0L6WWL1-F1
#
_cell.length_a   1.000
_cell.length_b   1.000
_cell.length_c   1.000
_cell.angle_alpha   90.00
_cell.angle_beta   90.00
_cell.angle_gamma   90.00
#
_symmetry.space_group_name_H-M   'P 1'
#
loop_
_entity.id
_entity.type
_entity.pdbx_description
1 polymer ?
#
loop_
_entity_poly.entity_id
_entity_poly.type
_entity_poly.pdbx_seq_one_letter_code
_entity_poly.pdbx_strand_id
1 'polypeptide(L)'
;MSEQAIKDREEALRGEPTNVLHWIDKVDRVAAKLSKVVGGSPHQYLETLYNGYTTSKNSDPIFDAIIYIDGLHSHLQSYHGHILQLVGVGQELKSAEEVITHFDNVRRSLEDLGAMVFEEQDVIELHTSKQFLYQTILLE
;
A
#
# COMPACT_ATOMS: atom_id res chain seq x y z
N MET A 1 4.34 -25.46 -18.55
CA MET A 1 2.94 -25.20 -18.16
C MET A 1 2.06 -26.24 -18.87
N SER A 2 1.16 -26.91 -18.15
CA SER A 2 0.28 -27.95 -18.73
C SER A 2 -0.88 -27.35 -19.50
N GLU A 3 -1.46 -28.09 -20.46
CA GLU A 3 -2.68 -27.70 -21.19
C GLU A 3 -3.84 -27.35 -20.25
N GLN A 4 -3.95 -28.04 -19.10
CA GLN A 4 -4.97 -27.76 -18.10
C GLN A 4 -4.80 -26.37 -17.47
N ALA A 5 -3.57 -25.97 -17.15
CA ALA A 5 -3.29 -24.65 -16.58
C ALA A 5 -3.55 -23.49 -17.57
N ILE A 6 -3.47 -23.76 -18.88
CA ILE A 6 -3.82 -22.79 -19.92
C ILE A 6 -5.35 -22.65 -19.99
N LYS A 7 -6.06 -23.79 -19.99
CA LYS A 7 -7.54 -23.82 -20.03
C LYS A 7 -8.17 -23.17 -18.81
N ASP A 8 -7.68 -23.47 -17.61
CA ASP A 8 -8.18 -22.90 -16.36
C ASP A 8 -7.96 -21.37 -16.32
N ARG A 9 -6.84 -20.89 -16.87
CA ARG A 9 -6.55 -19.46 -17.01
C ARG A 9 -7.47 -18.79 -18.03
N GLU A 10 -7.72 -19.42 -19.18
CA GLU A 10 -8.64 -18.90 -20.20
C GLU A 10 -10.10 -18.87 -19.71
N GLU A 11 -10.48 -19.78 -18.83
CA GLU A 11 -11.83 -19.85 -18.25
C GLU A 11 -12.01 -18.81 -17.14
N ALA A 12 -10.98 -18.55 -16.33
CA ALA A 12 -10.95 -17.44 -15.38
C ALA A 12 -11.06 -16.07 -16.08
N LEU A 13 -10.33 -15.88 -17.19
CA LEU A 13 -10.34 -14.63 -17.98
C LEU A 13 -11.71 -14.34 -18.64
N ARG A 14 -12.53 -15.37 -18.93
CA ARG A 14 -13.87 -15.19 -19.52
C ARG A 14 -14.90 -14.59 -18.56
N GLY A 15 -14.66 -14.66 -17.25
CA GLY A 15 -15.52 -14.06 -16.22
C GLY A 15 -15.08 -12.67 -15.78
N GLU A 16 -13.93 -12.17 -16.25
CA GLU A 16 -13.39 -10.90 -15.80
C GLU A 16 -14.17 -9.71 -16.38
N PRO A 17 -14.51 -8.70 -15.55
CA PRO A 17 -15.11 -7.47 -16.03
C PRO A 17 -14.26 -6.82 -17.13
N THR A 18 -14.82 -6.67 -18.33
CA THR A 18 -14.17 -6.01 -19.47
C THR A 18 -14.33 -4.49 -19.47
N ASN A 19 -14.97 -3.93 -18.44
CA ASN A 19 -15.23 -2.51 -18.31
C ASN A 19 -14.18 -1.86 -17.41
N VAL A 20 -13.40 -0.92 -17.95
CA VAL A 20 -12.37 -0.17 -17.21
C VAL A 20 -12.94 0.55 -15.99
N LEU A 21 -14.17 1.08 -16.07
CA LEU A 21 -14.82 1.79 -14.96
C LEU A 21 -15.03 0.88 -13.74
N HIS A 22 -15.21 -0.42 -13.96
CA HIS A 22 -15.31 -1.39 -12.85
C HIS A 22 -14.01 -1.44 -12.06
N TRP A 23 -12.88 -1.52 -12.75
CA TRP A 23 -11.56 -1.62 -12.11
C TRP A 23 -11.15 -0.30 -11.45
N ILE A 24 -11.52 0.84 -12.04
CA ILE A 24 -11.35 2.16 -11.40
C ILE A 24 -12.14 2.23 -10.08
N ASP A 25 -13.41 1.82 -10.05
CA ASP A 25 -14.19 1.77 -8.80
C ASP A 25 -13.52 0.88 -7.74
N LYS A 26 -12.83 -0.20 -8.15
CA LYS A 26 -12.05 -1.04 -7.22
C LYS A 26 -10.82 -0.32 -6.68
N VAL A 27 -10.09 0.41 -7.53
CA VAL A 27 -8.96 1.26 -7.13
C VAL A 27 -9.43 2.30 -6.11
N ASP A 28 -10.53 3.02 -6.40
CA ASP A 28 -11.10 4.04 -5.52
C ASP A 28 -11.51 3.47 -4.15
N ARG A 29 -12.11 2.26 -4.13
CA ARG A 29 -12.44 1.58 -2.87
C ARG A 29 -11.20 1.22 -2.06
N VAL A 30 -10.10 0.85 -2.70
CA VAL A 30 -8.84 0.55 -2.01
C VAL A 30 -8.20 1.84 -1.48
N ALA A 31 -8.21 2.92 -2.26
CA ALA A 31 -7.79 4.25 -1.81
C ALA A 31 -8.59 4.73 -0.58
N ALA A 32 -9.92 4.57 -0.60
CA ALA A 32 -10.78 4.91 0.53
C ALA A 32 -10.48 4.07 1.78
N LYS A 33 -10.13 2.79 1.62
CA LYS A 33 -9.71 1.94 2.74
C LYS A 33 -8.40 2.41 3.36
N LEU A 34 -7.41 2.77 2.55
CA LEU A 34 -6.16 3.33 3.06
C LEU A 34 -6.42 4.63 3.81
N SER A 35 -7.16 5.57 3.20
CA SER A 35 -7.53 6.84 3.84
C SER A 35 -8.18 6.64 5.21
N LYS A 36 -9.07 5.63 5.32
CA LYS A 36 -9.71 5.26 6.58
C LYS A 36 -8.72 4.71 7.61
N VAL A 37 -7.76 3.88 7.20
CA VAL A 37 -6.74 3.31 8.11
C VAL A 37 -5.79 4.39 8.61
N VAL A 38 -5.30 5.25 7.71
CA VAL A 38 -4.35 6.31 8.05
C VAL A 38 -5.01 7.56 8.65
N GLY A 39 -6.34 7.54 8.85
CA GLY A 39 -7.08 8.66 9.45
C GLY A 39 -6.99 9.96 8.64
N GLY A 40 -6.75 9.88 7.33
CA GLY A 40 -6.59 11.04 6.44
C GLY A 40 -5.20 11.69 6.46
N SER A 41 -4.29 11.30 7.36
CA SER A 41 -2.91 11.79 7.39
C SER A 41 -1.93 10.63 7.65
N PRO A 42 -1.31 10.07 6.58
CA PRO A 42 -0.28 9.04 6.71
C PRO A 42 0.85 9.41 7.68
N HIS A 43 1.29 10.67 7.66
CA HIS A 43 2.33 11.15 8.57
C HIS A 43 1.92 11.00 10.05
N GLN A 44 0.78 11.59 10.45
CA GLN A 44 0.23 11.45 11.81
C GLN A 44 -0.03 10.00 12.22
N TYR A 45 -0.47 9.15 11.29
CA TYR A 45 -0.66 7.73 11.55
C TYR A 45 0.65 7.03 11.91
N LEU A 46 1.70 7.23 11.11
CA LEU A 46 3.05 6.69 11.36
C LEU A 46 3.67 7.25 12.64
N GLU A 47 3.50 8.55 12.90
CA GLU A 47 3.92 9.21 14.14
C GLU A 47 3.20 8.60 15.36
N THR A 48 1.92 8.25 15.23
CA THR A 48 1.16 7.57 16.29
C THR A 48 1.70 6.17 16.58
N LEU A 49 2.03 5.40 15.52
CA LEU A 49 2.63 4.08 15.67
C LEU A 49 4.00 4.15 16.34
N TYR A 50 4.84 5.09 15.93
CA TYR A 50 6.14 5.36 16.56
C TYR A 50 5.98 5.68 18.05
N ASN A 51 5.09 6.61 18.41
CA ASN A 51 4.87 7.01 19.81
C ASN A 51 4.27 5.86 20.64
N GLY A 52 3.40 5.05 20.05
CA GLY A 52 2.89 3.83 20.66
C GLY A 52 4.03 2.86 21.00
N TYR A 53 4.89 2.56 20.01
CA TYR A 53 6.04 1.70 20.20
C TYR A 53 7.01 2.23 21.26
N THR A 54 7.39 3.51 21.22
CA THR A 54 8.37 4.05 22.17
C THR A 54 7.87 4.01 23.61
N THR A 55 6.55 4.14 23.80
CA THR A 55 5.89 4.08 25.11
C THR A 55 5.70 2.65 25.62
N SER A 56 5.17 1.75 24.80
CA SER A 56 4.79 0.39 25.24
C SER A 56 5.82 -0.69 24.92
N LYS A 57 6.81 -0.38 24.08
CA LYS A 57 7.75 -1.34 23.45
C LYS A 57 7.05 -2.48 22.70
N ASN A 58 5.80 -2.26 22.29
CA ASN A 58 5.03 -3.22 21.51
C ASN A 58 5.13 -2.87 20.03
N SER A 59 5.71 -3.76 19.23
CA SER A 59 5.87 -3.61 17.79
C SER A 59 4.74 -4.25 16.99
N ASP A 60 3.87 -5.07 17.61
CA ASP A 60 2.75 -5.75 16.93
C ASP A 60 1.89 -4.79 16.09
N PRO A 61 1.50 -3.59 16.57
CA PRO A 61 0.68 -2.68 15.77
C PRO A 61 1.35 -2.20 14.48
N ILE A 62 2.68 -2.13 14.46
CA ILE A 62 3.44 -1.73 13.26
C ILE A 62 3.41 -2.88 12.24
N PHE A 63 3.67 -4.11 12.67
CA PHE A 63 3.66 -5.28 11.79
C PHE A 63 2.26 -5.63 11.30
N ASP A 64 1.23 -5.50 12.14
CA ASP A 64 -0.17 -5.64 11.73
C ASP A 64 -0.54 -4.62 10.65
N ALA A 65 -0.07 -3.37 10.78
CA ALA A 65 -0.27 -2.33 9.77
C ALA A 65 0.42 -2.66 8.45
N ILE A 66 1.66 -3.16 8.49
CA ILE A 66 2.42 -3.60 7.30
C ILE A 66 1.65 -4.71 6.58
N ILE A 67 1.26 -5.77 7.28
CA ILE A 67 0.54 -6.92 6.72
C ILE A 67 -0.77 -6.46 6.06
N TYR A 68 -1.51 -5.59 6.76
CA TYR A 68 -2.78 -5.09 6.24
C TYR A 68 -2.60 -4.26 4.97
N ILE A 69 -1.63 -3.33 4.95
CA ILE A 69 -1.37 -2.45 3.82
C ILE A 69 -0.79 -3.20 2.63
N ASP A 70 0.06 -4.21 2.85
CA ASP A 70 0.53 -5.12 1.79
C ASP A 70 -0.62 -5.88 1.14
N GLY A 71 -1.58 -6.34 1.95
CA GLY A 71 -2.80 -6.97 1.46
C GLY A 71 -3.60 -6.03 0.54
N LEU A 72 -3.74 -4.76 0.90
CA LEU A 72 -4.39 -3.76 0.03
C LEU A 72 -3.58 -3.46 -1.23
N HIS A 73 -2.26 -3.31 -1.10
CA HIS A 73 -1.36 -3.02 -2.22
C HIS A 73 -1.38 -4.13 -3.27
N SER A 74 -1.42 -5.39 -2.85
CA SER A 74 -1.51 -6.54 -3.78
C SER A 74 -2.77 -6.50 -4.66
N HIS A 75 -3.93 -6.13 -4.08
CA HIS A 75 -5.15 -5.95 -4.84
C HIS A 75 -5.05 -4.78 -5.81
N LEU A 76 -4.45 -3.67 -5.36
CA LEU A 76 -4.28 -2.47 -6.17
C LEU A 76 -3.43 -2.76 -7.42
N GLN A 77 -2.32 -3.48 -7.26
CA GLN A 77 -1.46 -3.92 -8.37
C GLN A 77 -2.19 -4.83 -9.35
N SER A 78 -3.04 -5.74 -8.86
CA SER A 78 -3.89 -6.57 -9.71
C SER A 78 -4.87 -5.72 -10.54
N TYR A 79 -5.56 -4.77 -9.91
CA TYR A 79 -6.52 -3.89 -10.61
C TYR A 79 -5.84 -3.00 -11.64
N HIS A 80 -4.67 -2.47 -11.31
CA HIS A 80 -3.82 -1.74 -12.26
C HIS A 80 -3.46 -2.59 -13.48
N GLY A 81 -3.10 -3.86 -13.27
CA GLY A 81 -2.85 -4.81 -14.35
C GLY A 81 -4.06 -4.98 -15.29
N HIS A 82 -5.28 -5.09 -14.75
CA HIS A 82 -6.50 -5.18 -15.57
C HIS A 82 -6.77 -3.88 -16.34
N ILE A 83 -6.58 -2.71 -15.72
CA ILE A 83 -6.73 -1.41 -16.39
C ILE A 83 -5.75 -1.33 -17.57
N LEU A 84 -4.47 -1.64 -17.34
CA LEU A 84 -3.43 -1.63 -18.37
C LEU A 84 -3.79 -2.55 -19.55
N GLN A 85 -4.32 -3.73 -19.28
CA GLN A 85 -4.72 -4.68 -20.32
C GLN A 85 -5.91 -4.19 -21.16
N LEU A 86 -6.85 -3.46 -20.56
CA LEU A 86 -8.06 -3.00 -21.24
C LEU A 86 -7.87 -1.71 -22.04
N VAL A 87 -7.15 -0.73 -21.49
CA VAL A 87 -7.04 0.62 -22.07
C VAL A 87 -5.61 1.03 -22.45
N GLY A 88 -4.60 0.23 -22.14
CA GLY A 88 -3.20 0.60 -22.34
C GLY A 88 -2.80 1.80 -21.48
N VAL A 89 -1.96 2.68 -22.03
CA VAL A 89 -1.41 3.86 -21.33
C VAL A 89 -2.35 5.06 -21.43
N GLY A 90 -3.57 4.90 -20.90
CA GLY A 90 -4.63 5.92 -20.87
C GLY A 90 -4.63 6.76 -19.59
N GLN A 91 -5.56 7.74 -19.51
CA GLN A 91 -5.72 8.60 -18.33
C GLN A 91 -6.18 7.82 -17.09
N GLU A 92 -6.96 6.76 -17.31
CA GLU A 92 -7.44 5.83 -16.28
C GLU A 92 -6.27 5.10 -15.62
N LEU A 93 -5.29 4.66 -16.42
CA LEU A 93 -4.07 4.03 -15.91
C LEU A 93 -3.28 5.02 -15.05
N LYS A 94 -3.06 6.23 -15.57
CA LYS A 94 -2.34 7.28 -14.84
C LYS A 94 -3.00 7.61 -13.50
N SER A 95 -4.33 7.68 -13.47
CA SER A 95 -5.08 7.95 -12.23
C SER A 95 -4.89 6.82 -11.20
N ALA A 96 -4.82 5.56 -11.67
CA ALA A 96 -4.49 4.43 -10.80
C ALA A 96 -3.02 4.46 -10.32
N GLU A 97 -2.07 4.87 -11.17
CA GLU A 97 -0.65 5.02 -10.82
C GLU A 97 -0.43 6.09 -9.73
N GLU A 98 -1.19 7.18 -9.75
CA GLU A 98 -1.15 8.21 -8.70
C GLU A 98 -1.55 7.62 -7.33
N VAL A 99 -2.62 6.81 -7.31
CA VAL A 99 -3.05 6.08 -6.10
C VAL A 99 -1.97 5.09 -5.64
N ILE A 100 -1.40 4.32 -6.56
CA ILE A 100 -0.32 3.35 -6.26
C ILE A 100 0.89 4.06 -5.66
N THR A 101 1.30 5.18 -6.24
CA THR A 101 2.45 5.96 -5.74
C THR A 101 2.21 6.44 -4.31
N HIS A 102 1.01 6.91 -4.00
CA HIS A 102 0.64 7.28 -2.64
C HIS A 102 0.71 6.08 -1.69
N PHE A 103 0.17 4.92 -2.10
CA PHE A 103 0.27 3.67 -1.34
C PHE A 103 1.72 3.26 -1.07
N ASP A 104 2.56 3.30 -2.11
CA ASP A 104 3.98 2.94 -2.02
C ASP A 104 4.71 3.80 -0.99
N ASN A 105 4.43 5.10 -0.94
CA ASN A 105 5.06 6.00 0.03
C ASN A 105 4.66 5.64 1.47
N VAL A 106 3.38 5.32 1.71
CA VAL A 106 2.92 4.88 3.04
C VAL A 106 3.53 3.53 3.40
N ARG A 107 3.52 2.58 2.47
CA ARG A 107 4.05 1.22 2.67
C ARG A 107 5.54 1.24 2.99
N ARG A 108 6.35 1.93 2.17
CA ARG A 108 7.80 2.07 2.40
C ARG A 108 8.10 2.74 3.72
N SER A 109 7.30 3.73 4.11
CA SER A 109 7.45 4.41 5.40
C SER A 109 7.15 3.49 6.59
N LEU A 110 6.19 2.58 6.47
CA LEU A 110 5.91 1.56 7.48
C LEU A 110 6.99 0.49 7.52
N GLU A 111 7.47 0.03 6.36
CA GLU A 111 8.58 -0.92 6.25
C GLU A 111 9.85 -0.38 6.90
N ASP A 112 10.17 0.90 6.67
CA ASP A 112 11.29 1.61 7.29
C ASP A 112 11.13 1.68 8.82
N LEU A 113 9.96 2.08 9.33
CA LEU A 113 9.69 2.07 10.76
C LEU A 113 9.81 0.66 11.36
N GLY A 114 9.26 -0.36 10.70
CA GLY A 114 9.31 -1.74 11.14
C GLY A 114 10.74 -2.31 11.16
N ALA A 115 11.56 -1.99 10.16
CA ALA A 115 12.95 -2.41 10.10
C ALA A 115 13.77 -1.86 11.27
N MET A 116 13.64 -0.56 11.56
CA MET A 116 14.37 0.08 12.65
C MET A 116 13.95 -0.45 14.03
N VAL A 117 12.68 -0.81 14.19
CA VAL A 117 12.16 -1.42 15.41
C VAL A 117 12.69 -2.84 15.59
N PHE A 118 12.79 -3.63 14.51
CA PHE A 118 13.32 -4.99 14.57
C PHE A 118 14.82 -5.05 14.87
N GLU A 119 15.59 -4.11 14.36
CA GLU A 119 17.06 -4.07 14.54
C GLU A 119 17.51 -3.52 15.90
N GLU A 120 16.58 -3.20 16.82
CA GLU A 120 16.86 -2.59 18.13
C GLU A 120 17.74 -1.33 18.04
N GLN A 121 17.67 -0.60 16.92
CA GLN A 121 18.40 0.66 16.77
C GLN A 121 17.88 1.70 17.77
N ASP A 122 18.63 2.79 17.99
CA ASP A 122 18.14 3.92 18.78
C ASP A 122 17.07 4.68 17.99
N VAL A 123 15.86 4.12 18.01
CA VAL A 123 14.67 4.63 17.32
C VAL A 123 14.34 6.07 17.75
N ILE A 124 14.74 6.49 18.96
CA ILE A 124 14.55 7.86 19.44
C ILE A 124 15.56 8.81 18.78
N GLU A 125 16.84 8.41 18.70
CA GLU A 125 17.87 9.19 18.01
C GLU A 125 17.54 9.35 16.52
N LEU A 126 17.12 8.27 15.86
CA LEU A 126 16.71 8.29 14.45
C LEU A 126 15.52 9.23 14.20
N HIS A 127 14.50 9.18 15.07
CA HIS A 127 13.33 10.06 14.99
C HIS A 127 13.71 11.53 15.17
N THR A 128 14.50 11.81 16.20
CA THR A 128 14.96 13.17 16.52
C THR A 128 15.81 13.75 15.39
N SER A 129 16.59 12.89 14.73
CA SER A 129 17.44 13.24 13.59
C SER A 129 16.71 13.27 12.25
N LYS A 130 15.39 13.06 12.25
CA LYS A 130 14.53 13.03 11.06
C LYS A 130 14.95 11.99 10.00
N GLN A 131 15.39 10.82 10.44
CA GLN A 131 15.90 9.77 9.56
C GLN A 131 14.83 8.81 9.04
N PHE A 132 13.60 8.88 9.56
CA PHE A 132 12.52 8.06 9.02
C PHE A 132 11.97 8.60 7.71
N LEU A 133 11.62 7.69 6.79
CA LEU A 133 11.04 8.06 5.50
C LEU A 133 9.78 8.92 5.64
N TYR A 134 8.88 8.60 6.58
CA TYR A 134 7.64 9.36 6.76
C TYR A 134 7.85 10.82 7.19
N GLN A 135 9.02 11.15 7.74
CA GLN A 135 9.39 12.51 8.11
C GLN A 135 9.94 13.32 6.92
N THR A 136 10.05 12.71 5.74
CA THR A 136 10.59 13.33 4.52
C THR A 136 9.64 13.24 3.32
N ILE A 137 9.04 12.07 3.06
CA ILE A 137 8.26 11.80 1.83
C ILE A 137 6.74 11.91 2.02
N LEU A 138 6.25 12.05 3.26
CA LEU A 138 4.83 12.17 3.59
C LEU A 138 4.47 13.55 4.19
N LEU A 139 5.31 14.56 3.96
CA LEU A 139 5.08 15.95 4.36
C LEU A 139 4.22 16.65 3.28
N GLU A 140 2.92 16.37 3.27
CA GLU A 140 1.93 17.11 2.47
C GLU A 140 0.79 17.63 3.36
#